data_AF-A0AAV5TZX6-F1
#
_entry.id   AF-A0AAV5TZX6-F1
#
_cell.length_a   1.000
_cell.length_b   1.000
_cell.length_c   1.000
_cell.angle_alpha   90.00
_cell.angle_beta   90.00
_cell.angle_gamma   90.00
#
_symmetry.space_group_name_H-M   'P 1'
#
loop_
_entity.id
_entity.type
_entity.pdbx_description
1 polymer ?
#
loop_
_entity_poly.entity_id
_entity_poly.type
_entity_poly.pdbx_seq_one_letter_code
_entity_poly.pdbx_strand_id
1 'polypeptide(L)'
;IPLGGMILLLCIFPLISSLSAHSLISETDDGFTCSHNCSMTATCLNCTWPATCQMGEEVSLQCSRQSDCSLPNVNMIYSAKCLYCWQLPEYEYKCTMNENCTGTTTTKWGPVECTVNPHTFCLGKRRFWKNMRCNISKGYSWSRTLFLSITLGGFGIDRFYLGLWKSAIGKLFSFGGLGVWTLVDVILVALGYIKPHDDSVYC
;
A
#
# COMPACT_ATOMS: atom_id res chain seq x y z
N ILE A 1 -51.38 1.08 -15.06
CA ILE A 1 -50.92 2.08 -16.05
C ILE A 1 -50.91 3.42 -15.33
N PRO A 2 -49.85 4.24 -15.35
CA PRO A 2 -48.55 4.10 -16.02
C PRO A 2 -47.38 3.90 -15.02
N LEU A 3 -46.28 3.22 -15.37
CA LEU A 3 -45.08 3.71 -16.11
C LEU A 3 -44.44 4.92 -15.41
N GLY A 4 -43.17 4.93 -15.00
CA GLY A 4 -41.99 4.46 -15.73
C GLY A 4 -41.06 5.68 -15.84
N GLY A 5 -39.86 5.61 -15.26
CA GLY A 5 -38.93 6.75 -15.29
C GLY A 5 -37.82 6.71 -14.25
N MET A 6 -37.29 5.52 -13.95
CA MET A 6 -36.10 5.37 -13.12
C MET A 6 -35.00 4.81 -14.05
N ILE A 7 -34.30 5.71 -14.73
CA ILE A 7 -32.97 5.62 -15.38
C ILE A 7 -32.86 6.85 -16.29
N LEU A 8 -32.16 7.90 -15.83
CA LEU A 8 -31.16 8.68 -16.58
C LEU A 8 -30.81 9.91 -15.73
N LEU A 9 -29.63 9.91 -15.09
CA LEU A 9 -28.77 11.07 -14.84
C LEU A 9 -27.58 10.63 -14.00
N LEU A 10 -26.64 9.96 -14.68
CA LEU A 10 -25.25 9.96 -14.26
C LEU A 10 -24.67 11.37 -14.45
N CYS A 11 -23.70 11.71 -13.61
CA CYS A 11 -22.66 12.72 -13.88
C CYS A 11 -23.10 14.19 -13.92
N ILE A 12 -23.38 14.76 -12.74
CA ILE A 12 -23.04 16.17 -12.51
C ILE A 12 -21.78 16.19 -11.65
N PHE A 13 -20.66 16.41 -12.33
CA PHE A 13 -19.40 16.88 -11.75
C PHE A 13 -19.69 18.03 -10.77
N PRO A 14 -19.20 18.03 -9.53
CA PRO A 14 -18.98 19.30 -8.85
C PRO A 14 -17.74 19.92 -9.49
N LEU A 15 -17.98 20.77 -10.50
CA LEU A 15 -17.11 21.90 -10.74
C LEU A 15 -17.34 22.87 -9.57
N ILE A 16 -16.25 23.51 -9.12
CA ILE A 16 -16.12 24.54 -8.06
C ILE A 16 -15.52 24.00 -6.75
N SER A 17 -14.20 24.10 -6.67
CA SER A 17 -13.51 24.65 -5.50
C SER A 17 -12.26 25.36 -6.02
N SER A 18 -12.39 26.66 -6.31
CA SER A 18 -11.26 27.54 -6.54
C SER A 18 -10.58 27.88 -5.20
N LEU A 19 -9.27 28.07 -5.29
CA LEU A 19 -8.42 28.94 -4.47
C LEU A 19 -7.76 28.38 -3.19
N SER A 20 -6.43 28.36 -3.29
CA SER A 20 -5.41 28.59 -2.27
C SER A 20 -5.21 27.53 -1.17
N ALA A 21 -4.18 26.72 -1.36
CA ALA A 21 -3.29 26.38 -0.27
C ALA A 21 -1.84 26.56 -0.76
N HIS A 22 -1.20 27.56 -0.17
CA HIS A 22 0.24 27.79 -0.16
C HIS A 22 1.05 26.49 -0.09
N SER A 23 2.13 26.45 -0.89
CA SER A 23 3.40 25.77 -0.63
C SER A 23 3.38 24.66 0.43
N LEU A 24 3.13 23.42 0.01
CA LEU A 24 3.78 22.28 0.63
C LEU A 24 4.74 21.71 -0.40
N ILE A 25 6.01 22.02 -0.19
CA ILE A 25 7.14 21.31 -0.73
C ILE A 25 6.87 19.83 -0.41
N SER A 26 6.41 19.08 -1.41
CA SER A 26 6.47 17.63 -1.37
C SER A 26 7.92 17.27 -1.59
N GLU A 27 8.74 17.43 -0.54
CA GLU A 27 10.01 16.74 -0.45
C GLU A 27 9.61 15.27 -0.37
N THR A 28 9.65 14.59 -1.52
CA THR A 28 9.80 13.13 -1.53
C THR A 28 11.13 12.88 -0.86
N ASP A 29 11.07 12.76 0.45
CA ASP A 29 12.17 12.32 1.30
C ASP A 29 12.36 10.83 0.96
N ASP A 30 12.99 10.58 -0.18
CA ASP A 30 13.22 9.25 -0.76
C ASP A 30 14.22 8.43 0.08
N GLY A 31 14.53 8.90 1.31
CA GLY A 31 15.42 8.26 2.27
C GLY A 31 16.82 7.97 1.70
N PHE A 32 17.19 8.63 0.59
CA PHE A 32 18.37 8.27 -0.21
C PHE A 32 19.40 9.38 -0.32
N THR A 33 18.98 10.63 -0.35
CA THR A 33 19.90 11.77 -0.47
C THR A 33 19.62 12.76 0.63
N CYS A 34 20.70 13.25 1.24
CA CYS A 34 20.58 14.45 2.04
C CYS A 34 20.21 15.59 1.12
N SER A 35 18.95 16.03 1.23
CA SER A 35 18.49 17.22 0.56
C SER A 35 19.46 18.36 0.86
N HIS A 36 19.73 19.20 -0.14
CA HIS A 36 20.58 20.39 -0.01
C HIS A 36 20.10 21.36 1.09
N ASN A 37 18.88 21.16 1.62
CA ASN A 37 18.31 21.88 2.76
C ASN A 37 18.76 21.36 4.14
N CYS A 38 19.62 20.33 4.22
CA CYS A 38 20.22 19.84 5.46
C CYS A 38 19.18 19.58 6.57
N SER A 39 18.22 18.72 6.26
CA SER A 39 17.16 18.33 7.19
C SER A 39 17.71 17.63 8.43
N MET A 40 17.07 17.86 9.59
CA MET A 40 17.46 17.31 10.90
C MET A 40 16.97 15.86 11.06
N THR A 41 17.28 15.04 10.05
CA THR A 41 16.73 13.72 9.84
C THR A 41 17.83 12.67 9.99
N ALA A 42 17.50 11.47 10.46
CA ALA A 42 18.49 10.43 10.78
C ALA A 42 19.28 9.94 9.54
N THR A 43 18.82 10.24 8.32
CA THR A 43 19.55 10.01 7.06
C THR A 43 20.76 10.93 6.90
N CYS A 44 20.75 12.13 7.51
CA CYS A 44 21.73 13.21 7.30
C CYS A 44 22.56 13.56 8.52
N LEU A 45 22.42 12.77 9.56
CA LEU A 45 23.13 12.89 10.82
C LEU A 45 24.12 11.75 10.93
N ASN A 46 25.38 12.08 11.19
CA ASN A 46 26.39 11.13 11.60
C ASN A 46 26.33 11.00 13.12
N CYS A 47 25.86 9.85 13.60
CA CYS A 47 25.63 9.58 15.02
C CYS A 47 26.63 8.57 15.55
N THR A 48 27.23 8.88 16.70
CA THR A 48 28.09 7.95 17.43
C THR A 48 27.25 7.12 18.41
N TRP A 49 27.38 5.80 18.31
CA TRP A 49 26.70 4.86 19.21
C TRP A 49 27.58 4.60 20.44
N PRO A 50 27.02 4.61 21.66
CA PRO A 50 27.76 4.27 22.86
C PRO A 50 28.12 2.78 22.89
N ALA A 51 29.30 2.43 23.41
CA ALA A 51 29.79 1.05 23.48
C ALA A 51 28.96 0.14 24.41
N THR A 52 28.15 0.72 25.30
CA THR A 52 27.29 0.02 26.26
C THR A 52 25.92 -0.37 25.70
N CYS A 53 25.71 -0.21 24.39
CA CYS A 53 24.45 -0.44 23.71
C CYS A 53 24.02 -1.93 23.79
N GLN A 54 23.10 -2.26 24.71
CA GLN A 54 22.47 -3.58 24.77
C GLN A 54 21.25 -3.64 23.85
N MET A 55 21.06 -4.77 23.16
CA MET A 55 20.01 -4.92 22.14
C MET A 55 18.61 -4.63 22.72
N GLY A 56 17.92 -3.63 22.14
CA GLY A 56 16.57 -3.22 22.54
C GLY A 56 16.49 -2.15 23.63
N GLU A 57 17.61 -1.75 24.24
CA GLU A 57 17.68 -0.68 25.24
C GLU A 57 17.60 0.71 24.58
N GLU A 58 17.05 1.70 25.29
CA GLU A 58 17.04 3.10 24.84
C GLU A 58 18.34 3.80 25.25
N VAL A 59 19.06 4.33 24.25
CA VAL A 59 20.34 5.00 24.43
C VAL A 59 20.33 6.40 23.82
N SER A 60 21.14 7.30 24.39
CA SER A 60 21.35 8.64 23.86
C SER A 60 22.49 8.66 22.83
N LEU A 61 22.20 9.06 21.60
CA LEU A 61 23.16 9.22 20.51
C LEU A 61 23.62 10.66 20.41
N GLN A 62 24.93 10.87 20.23
CA GLN A 62 25.48 12.16 19.87
C GLN A 62 25.61 12.24 18.35
N CYS A 63 24.83 13.13 17.75
CA CYS A 63 24.74 13.26 16.31
C CYS A 63 25.26 14.61 15.85
N SER A 64 26.11 14.59 14.82
CA SER A 64 26.59 15.77 14.10
C SER A 64 26.06 15.75 12.66
N ARG A 65 25.87 16.91 12.04
CA ARG A 65 25.48 16.96 10.62
C ARG A 65 26.55 16.33 9.73
N GLN A 66 26.10 15.67 8.66
CA GLN A 66 26.98 15.19 7.60
C GLN A 66 27.75 16.37 6.97
N SER A 67 29.02 16.17 6.61
CA SER A 67 29.94 17.22 6.15
C SER A 67 29.58 17.90 4.83
N ASP A 68 28.54 17.41 4.13
CA ASP A 68 28.02 17.99 2.88
C ASP A 68 27.05 19.17 3.14
N CYS A 69 26.91 19.58 4.40
CA CYS A 69 26.02 20.63 4.86
C CYS A 69 26.79 21.85 5.34
N SER A 70 26.69 22.97 4.60
CA SER A 70 27.36 24.27 4.88
C SER A 70 26.84 25.01 6.13
N LEU A 71 26.12 24.32 7.03
CA LEU A 71 25.54 24.88 8.26
C LEU A 71 26.47 24.61 9.46
N PRO A 72 26.48 25.49 10.48
CA PRO A 72 27.36 25.35 11.64
C PRO A 72 27.11 24.04 12.36
N ASN A 73 28.16 23.23 12.61
CA ASN A 73 28.04 21.95 13.31
C ASN A 73 27.36 22.12 14.67
N VAL A 74 26.18 21.53 14.82
CA VAL A 74 25.47 21.45 16.10
C VAL A 74 25.51 20.01 16.56
N ASN A 75 26.00 19.80 17.76
CA ASN A 75 26.02 18.50 18.41
C ASN A 75 24.68 18.32 19.12
N MET A 76 23.81 17.50 18.57
CA MET A 76 22.49 17.22 19.14
C MET A 76 22.45 15.83 19.75
N ILE A 77 21.68 15.68 20.82
CA ILE A 77 21.47 14.42 21.51
C ILE A 77 20.09 13.89 21.12
N TYR A 78 20.03 12.66 20.62
CA TYR A 78 18.79 11.96 20.25
C TYR A 78 18.63 10.68 21.07
N SER A 79 17.39 10.28 21.37
CA SER A 79 17.09 8.98 21.97
C SER A 79 16.77 7.95 20.86
N ALA A 80 17.41 6.79 20.92
CA ALA A 80 17.20 5.71 19.96
C ALA A 80 17.28 4.34 20.65
N LYS A 81 16.61 3.35 20.07
CA LYS A 81 16.75 1.96 20.53
C LYS A 81 17.95 1.31 19.86
N CYS A 82 18.69 0.53 20.63
CA CYS A 82 19.78 -0.32 20.18
C CYS A 82 19.25 -1.50 19.34
N LEU A 83 18.76 -1.22 18.13
CA LEU A 83 18.22 -2.20 17.20
C LEU A 83 18.85 -2.04 15.82
N TYR A 84 19.08 -3.15 15.14
CA TYR A 84 19.45 -3.10 13.73
C TYR A 84 18.28 -2.69 12.86
N CYS A 85 18.56 -2.01 11.74
CA CYS A 85 17.53 -1.51 10.82
C CYS A 85 16.54 -2.59 10.33
N TRP A 86 16.98 -3.85 10.23
CA TRP A 86 16.14 -4.98 9.83
C TRP A 86 15.28 -5.58 10.97
N GLN A 87 15.55 -5.20 12.23
CA GLN A 87 14.79 -5.61 13.43
C GLN A 87 13.80 -4.54 13.89
N LEU A 88 13.73 -3.41 13.19
CA LEU A 88 12.73 -2.38 13.46
C LEU A 88 11.31 -2.94 13.29
N PRO A 89 10.32 -2.35 13.97
CA PRO A 89 8.92 -2.71 13.76
C PRO A 89 8.42 -2.25 12.38
N GLU A 90 7.35 -2.88 11.89
CA GLU A 90 6.82 -2.69 10.52
C GLU A 90 6.37 -1.26 10.18
N TYR A 91 6.06 -0.44 11.18
CA TYR A 91 5.67 0.97 10.96
C TYR A 91 6.86 1.90 10.69
N GLU A 92 8.08 1.40 10.90
CA GLU A 92 9.30 2.20 10.91
C GLU A 92 10.11 2.09 9.61
N TYR A 93 9.66 1.27 8.69
CA TYR A 93 10.27 1.09 7.38
C TYR A 93 9.20 0.87 6.30
N LYS A 94 9.54 1.27 5.08
CA LYS A 94 8.71 1.07 3.90
C LYS A 94 9.41 0.11 2.95
N CYS A 95 8.72 -0.96 2.55
CA CYS A 95 9.20 -1.88 1.53
C CYS A 95 8.59 -1.55 0.17
N THR A 96 9.43 -1.39 -0.85
CA THR A 96 8.99 -1.20 -2.23
C THR A 96 8.88 -2.56 -2.89
N MET A 97 7.68 -2.93 -3.36
CA MET A 97 7.55 -4.07 -4.24
C MET A 97 8.19 -3.72 -5.59
N ASN A 98 9.27 -4.42 -5.94
CA ASN A 98 9.89 -4.28 -7.24
C ASN A 98 9.02 -4.95 -8.31
N GLU A 99 8.98 -4.39 -9.52
CA GLU A 99 8.24 -4.92 -10.67
C GLU A 99 8.72 -6.33 -11.09
N ASN A 100 9.89 -6.76 -10.61
CA ASN A 100 10.43 -8.10 -10.77
C ASN A 100 9.81 -9.16 -9.85
N CYS A 101 8.52 -9.09 -9.53
CA CYS A 101 7.75 -10.28 -9.16
C CYS A 101 7.43 -11.08 -10.45
N THR A 102 8.46 -11.54 -11.18
CA THR A 102 8.35 -12.35 -12.41
C THR A 102 8.04 -13.80 -12.04
N GLY A 103 6.81 -14.04 -11.62
CA GLY A 103 6.30 -15.38 -11.31
C GLY A 103 4.95 -15.60 -11.97
N THR A 104 4.89 -16.47 -12.97
CA THR A 104 3.68 -16.86 -13.69
C THR A 104 2.70 -17.74 -12.89
N THR A 105 2.87 -17.89 -11.57
CA THR A 105 1.96 -18.69 -10.74
C THR A 105 1.80 -18.13 -9.32
N THR A 106 0.62 -18.43 -8.77
CA THR A 106 -0.02 -17.94 -7.55
C THR A 106 0.86 -18.10 -6.31
N THR A 107 0.91 -17.05 -5.48
CA THR A 107 1.65 -16.96 -4.20
C THR A 107 3.17 -17.18 -4.29
N LYS A 108 3.91 -16.13 -4.66
CA LYS A 108 5.38 -16.14 -4.54
C LYS A 108 5.86 -15.22 -3.43
N TRP A 109 6.70 -15.79 -2.58
CA TRP A 109 7.58 -15.04 -1.69
C TRP A 109 8.72 -14.49 -2.54
N GLY A 110 8.95 -13.19 -2.45
CA GLY A 110 9.99 -12.52 -3.21
C GLY A 110 10.85 -11.62 -2.33
N PRO A 111 12.14 -11.48 -2.63
CA PRO A 111 12.99 -10.51 -1.98
C PRO A 111 12.57 -9.12 -2.43
N VAL A 112 12.29 -8.24 -1.47
CA VAL A 112 12.02 -6.83 -1.70
C VAL A 112 13.03 -5.97 -0.97
N GLU A 113 13.23 -4.75 -1.46
CA GLU A 113 14.04 -3.76 -0.78
C GLU A 113 13.18 -2.97 0.20
N CYS A 114 13.62 -2.90 1.44
CA CYS A 114 12.99 -2.12 2.50
C CYS A 114 13.91 -0.97 2.92
N THR A 115 13.32 0.21 3.05
CA THR A 115 14.00 1.45 3.42
C THR A 115 13.42 1.96 4.74
N VAL A 116 14.28 2.21 5.73
CA VAL A 116 13.87 2.77 7.04
C VAL A 116 13.46 4.24 6.91
N ASN A 117 12.41 4.63 7.65
CA ASN A 117 11.90 5.99 7.73
C ASN A 117 13.02 6.98 8.06
N PRO A 118 13.04 8.16 7.43
CA PRO A 118 14.22 9.00 7.45
C PRO A 118 14.49 9.55 8.86
N HIS A 119 13.47 9.73 9.72
CA HIS A 119 13.63 10.21 11.10
C HIS A 119 14.11 9.16 12.11
N THR A 120 14.17 7.89 11.73
CA THR A 120 14.46 6.83 12.69
C THR A 120 15.91 6.39 12.66
N PHE A 121 16.49 6.32 13.85
CA PHE A 121 17.87 5.88 14.09
C PHE A 121 17.90 4.36 14.27
N CYS A 122 18.80 3.69 13.54
CA CYS A 122 18.99 2.25 13.60
C CYS A 122 20.44 1.88 13.26
N LEU A 123 20.87 0.70 13.71
CA LEU A 123 22.22 0.18 13.46
C LEU A 123 22.31 -0.50 12.08
N GLY A 124 23.42 -0.26 11.37
CA GLY A 124 23.74 -0.92 10.10
C GLY A 124 23.17 -0.22 8.86
N LYS A 125 22.89 -0.99 7.81
CA LYS A 125 22.39 -0.46 6.53
C LYS A 125 20.90 -0.13 6.64
N ARG A 126 20.53 1.12 6.30
CA ARG A 126 19.13 1.59 6.27
C ARG A 126 18.29 0.96 5.16
N ARG A 127 18.95 0.39 4.15
CA ARG A 127 18.35 -0.41 3.08
C ARG A 127 18.70 -1.87 3.30
N PHE A 128 17.67 -2.70 3.43
CA PHE A 128 17.81 -4.13 3.68
C PHE A 128 16.82 -4.93 2.84
N TRP A 129 17.19 -6.17 2.57
CA TRP A 129 16.36 -7.10 1.82
C TRP A 129 15.47 -7.88 2.77
N LYS A 130 14.18 -7.98 2.49
CA LYS A 130 13.22 -8.82 3.22
C LYS A 130 12.44 -9.69 2.26
N ASN A 131 12.12 -10.91 2.66
CA ASN A 131 11.26 -11.78 1.85
C ASN A 131 9.80 -11.55 2.24
N MET A 132 8.98 -11.08 1.31
CA MET A 132 7.55 -10.87 1.55
C MET A 132 6.69 -11.40 0.41
N ARG A 133 5.38 -11.58 0.67
CA ARG A 133 4.46 -12.13 -0.32
C ARG A 133 4.16 -11.08 -1.38
N CYS A 134 4.41 -11.41 -2.65
CA CYS A 134 3.99 -10.59 -3.79
C CYS A 134 2.48 -10.76 -4.00
N ASN A 135 1.75 -9.65 -3.99
CA ASN A 135 0.35 -9.61 -4.41
C ASN A 135 0.31 -9.13 -5.86
N ILE A 136 0.13 -10.05 -6.80
CA ILE A 136 0.04 -9.69 -8.22
C ILE A 136 -1.40 -9.27 -8.56
N SER A 137 -1.57 -8.16 -9.28
CA SER A 137 -2.87 -7.70 -9.76
C SER A 137 -3.00 -8.02 -11.25
N LYS A 138 -3.97 -8.86 -11.63
CA LYS A 138 -4.20 -9.26 -13.04
C LYS A 138 -5.15 -8.32 -13.81
N GLY A 139 -5.42 -7.12 -13.28
CA GLY A 139 -6.32 -6.14 -13.91
C GLY A 139 -7.80 -6.29 -13.54
N TYR A 140 -8.13 -7.16 -12.58
CA TYR A 140 -9.47 -7.24 -12.02
C TYR A 140 -9.73 -6.05 -11.11
N SER A 141 -10.73 -5.22 -11.44
CA SER A 141 -11.11 -4.08 -10.58
C SER A 141 -12.27 -4.47 -9.68
N TRP A 142 -12.15 -4.15 -8.39
CA TRP A 142 -13.22 -4.39 -7.41
C TRP A 142 -14.51 -3.65 -7.78
N SER A 143 -14.39 -2.37 -8.15
CA SER A 143 -15.54 -1.54 -8.54
C SER A 143 -16.25 -2.07 -9.79
N ARG A 144 -15.50 -2.57 -10.78
CA ARG A 144 -16.10 -3.21 -11.98
C ARG A 144 -16.85 -4.48 -11.61
N THR A 145 -16.27 -5.30 -10.74
CA THR A 145 -16.88 -6.56 -10.28
C THR A 145 -18.18 -6.27 -9.52
N LEU A 146 -18.18 -5.26 -8.63
CA LEU A 146 -19.38 -4.83 -7.93
C LEU A 146 -20.46 -4.31 -8.87
N PHE A 147 -20.09 -3.43 -9.80
CA PHE A 147 -21.04 -2.89 -10.76
C PHE A 147 -21.71 -3.99 -11.60
N LEU A 148 -20.92 -4.98 -12.02
CA LEU A 148 -21.39 -6.15 -12.76
C LEU A 148 -22.30 -7.05 -11.90
N SER A 149 -21.99 -7.19 -10.61
CA SER A 149 -22.83 -7.95 -9.66
C SER A 149 -24.19 -7.29 -9.43
N ILE A 150 -24.27 -5.96 -9.42
CA ILE A 150 -25.53 -5.23 -9.21
C ILE A 150 -26.41 -5.29 -10.46
N THR A 151 -25.83 -5.01 -11.64
CA THR A 151 -26.59 -4.86 -12.90
C THR A 151 -26.86 -6.18 -13.59
N LEU A 152 -25.93 -7.13 -13.49
CA LEU A 152 -25.89 -8.36 -14.28
C LEU A 152 -25.63 -9.61 -13.41
N GLY A 153 -25.71 -9.50 -12.08
CA GLY A 153 -25.43 -10.60 -11.16
C GLY A 153 -26.42 -11.77 -11.25
N GLY A 154 -27.67 -11.51 -11.69
CA GLY A 154 -28.68 -12.55 -11.86
C GLY A 154 -28.31 -13.53 -12.98
N PHE A 155 -27.54 -13.07 -13.97
CA PHE A 155 -26.98 -13.89 -15.04
C PHE A 155 -25.59 -14.48 -14.69
N GLY A 156 -25.03 -14.13 -13.52
CA GLY A 156 -23.73 -14.61 -13.05
C GLY A 156 -22.52 -14.01 -13.79
N ILE A 157 -22.69 -12.88 -14.48
CA ILE A 157 -21.63 -12.26 -15.31
C ILE A 157 -20.46 -11.76 -14.44
N ASP A 158 -20.74 -11.30 -13.22
CA ASP A 158 -19.76 -11.00 -12.16
C ASP A 158 -18.80 -12.16 -11.89
N ARG A 159 -19.30 -13.41 -11.88
CA ARG A 159 -18.48 -14.59 -11.62
C ARG A 159 -17.77 -15.11 -12.86
N PHE A 160 -18.35 -14.93 -14.04
CA PHE A 160 -17.63 -15.14 -15.29
C PHE A 160 -16.44 -14.18 -15.42
N TYR A 161 -16.61 -12.91 -15.04
CA TYR A 161 -15.53 -11.92 -15.05
C TYR A 161 -14.34 -12.32 -14.16
N LEU A 162 -14.60 -12.92 -13.00
CA LEU A 162 -13.58 -13.41 -12.07
C LEU A 162 -12.96 -14.77 -12.44
N GLY A 163 -13.40 -15.40 -13.54
CA GLY A 163 -12.95 -16.72 -13.97
C GLY A 163 -13.64 -17.90 -13.26
N LEU A 164 -14.65 -17.64 -12.43
CA LEU A 164 -15.38 -18.64 -11.63
C LEU A 164 -16.55 -19.27 -12.42
N TRP A 165 -16.27 -19.77 -13.62
CA TRP A 165 -17.28 -20.23 -14.60
C TRP A 165 -18.21 -21.34 -14.06
N LYS A 166 -17.70 -22.28 -13.26
CA LYS A 166 -18.51 -23.36 -12.67
C LYS A 166 -19.65 -22.83 -11.80
N SER A 167 -19.35 -21.84 -10.95
CA SER A 167 -20.34 -21.20 -10.08
C SER A 167 -21.32 -20.32 -10.84
N ALA A 168 -20.87 -19.72 -11.95
CA ALA A 168 -21.69 -18.87 -12.80
C ALA A 168 -22.77 -19.68 -13.56
N ILE A 169 -22.40 -20.86 -14.08
CA ILE A 169 -23.35 -21.79 -14.72
C ILE A 169 -24.42 -22.30 -13.74
N GLY A 170 -24.05 -22.57 -12.49
CA GLY A 170 -25.02 -22.97 -11.46
C GLY A 170 -26.12 -21.93 -11.25
N LYS A 171 -25.76 -20.64 -11.26
CA LYS A 171 -26.74 -19.53 -11.17
C LYS A 171 -27.60 -19.40 -12.42
N LEU A 172 -27.02 -19.61 -13.60
CA LEU A 172 -27.74 -19.53 -14.86
C LEU A 172 -28.85 -20.60 -14.94
N PHE A 173 -28.54 -21.84 -14.53
CA PHE A 173 -29.53 -22.92 -14.47
C PHE A 173 -30.60 -22.72 -13.40
N SER A 174 -30.28 -22.05 -12.29
CA SER A 174 -31.27 -21.67 -11.27
C SER A 174 -32.06 -20.40 -11.65
N PHE A 175 -32.02 -19.96 -12.92
CA PHE A 175 -32.62 -18.71 -13.42
C PHE A 175 -32.23 -17.47 -12.58
N GLY A 176 -31.02 -17.47 -12.00
CA GLY A 176 -30.55 -16.38 -11.14
C GLY A 176 -31.38 -16.18 -9.87
N GLY A 177 -32.21 -17.16 -9.49
CA GLY A 177 -33.12 -17.17 -8.34
C GLY A 177 -33.72 -15.81 -8.00
N LEU A 178 -34.57 -15.27 -8.87
CA LEU A 178 -35.49 -14.15 -8.61
C LEU A 178 -34.89 -12.90 -7.89
N GLY A 179 -33.57 -12.68 -7.97
CA GLY A 179 -32.87 -11.56 -7.31
C GLY A 179 -32.34 -11.84 -5.89
N VAL A 180 -32.51 -13.05 -5.34
CA VAL A 180 -31.88 -13.43 -4.06
C VAL A 180 -30.37 -13.65 -4.27
N TRP A 181 -29.98 -14.28 -5.37
CA TRP A 181 -28.56 -14.50 -5.69
C TRP A 181 -27.82 -13.19 -5.90
N THR A 182 -28.41 -12.22 -6.61
CA THR A 182 -27.80 -10.90 -6.80
C THR A 182 -27.52 -10.20 -5.47
N LEU A 183 -28.45 -10.28 -4.51
CA LEU A 183 -28.27 -9.69 -3.18
C LEU A 183 -27.11 -10.35 -2.42
N VAL A 184 -27.04 -11.69 -2.43
CA VAL A 184 -25.97 -12.44 -1.77
C VAL A 184 -24.61 -12.13 -2.41
N ASP A 185 -24.52 -12.08 -3.74
CA ASP A 185 -23.26 -11.78 -4.43
C ASP A 185 -22.78 -10.35 -4.18
N VAL A 186 -23.68 -9.36 -4.19
CA VAL A 186 -23.31 -7.98 -3.88
C VAL A 186 -22.69 -7.89 -2.49
N ILE A 187 -23.27 -8.56 -1.48
CA ILE A 187 -22.71 -8.60 -0.13
C ILE A 187 -21.33 -9.28 -0.13
N LEU A 188 -21.20 -10.42 -0.80
CA LEU A 188 -19.95 -11.19 -0.80
C LEU A 188 -18.80 -10.47 -1.54
N VAL A 189 -19.09 -9.74 -2.62
CA VAL A 189 -18.11 -8.91 -3.33
C VAL A 189 -17.79 -7.65 -2.52
N ALA A 190 -18.80 -7.01 -1.91
CA ALA A 190 -18.59 -5.81 -1.10
C ALA A 190 -17.71 -6.08 0.13
N LEU A 191 -17.88 -7.25 0.75
CA LEU A 191 -17.05 -7.70 1.88
C LEU A 191 -15.67 -8.23 1.44
N GLY A 192 -15.38 -8.32 0.13
CA GLY A 192 -14.11 -8.85 -0.38
C GLY A 192 -13.91 -10.34 -0.11
N TYR A 193 -15.00 -11.08 0.19
CA TYR A 193 -14.93 -12.52 0.43
C TYR A 193 -14.65 -13.28 -0.87
N ILE A 194 -15.23 -12.81 -1.98
CA ILE A 194 -14.96 -13.36 -3.31
C ILE A 194 -13.69 -12.72 -3.87
N LYS A 195 -12.75 -13.57 -4.27
CA LYS A 195 -11.50 -13.19 -4.96
C LYS A 195 -11.48 -13.77 -6.38
N PRO A 196 -10.67 -13.23 -7.29
CA PRO A 196 -10.42 -13.83 -8.59
C PRO A 196 -9.93 -15.28 -8.44
N HIS A 197 -10.24 -16.14 -9.41
CA HIS A 197 -9.82 -17.56 -9.38
C HIS A 197 -8.30 -17.75 -9.28
N ASP A 198 -7.53 -16.76 -9.72
CA ASP A 198 -6.07 -16.80 -9.74
C ASP A 198 -5.40 -16.26 -8.46
N ASP A 199 -6.16 -16.08 -7.37
CA ASP A 199 -5.67 -15.51 -6.10
C ASP A 199 -4.99 -14.13 -6.22
N SER A 200 -5.19 -13.44 -7.35
CA SER A 200 -4.68 -12.10 -7.58
C SER A 200 -5.46 -11.07 -6.77
N VAL A 201 -4.80 -10.01 -6.33
CA VAL A 201 -5.49 -8.91 -5.66
C VAL A 201 -6.24 -8.04 -6.67
N TYR A 202 -7.34 -7.41 -6.21
CA TYR A 202 -8.04 -6.41 -7.01
C TYR A 202 -7.14 -5.18 -7.23
N CYS A 203 -7.22 -4.59 -8.41
CA CYS A 203 -6.64 -3.29 -8.77
C CYS A 203 -7.46 -2.13 -8.20
#